data_AF-C7M973-F1
#
_entry.id   AF-C7M973-F1
#
_cell.length_a   1.000
_cell.length_b   1.000
_cell.length_c   1.000
_cell.angle_alpha   90.00
_cell.angle_beta   90.00
_cell.angle_gamma   90.00
#
_symmetry.space_group_name_H-M   'P 1'
#
loop_
_entity.id
_entity.type
_entity.pdbx_description
1 polymer ?
#
loop_
_entity_poly.entity_id
_entity_poly.type
_entity_poly.pdbx_seq_one_letter_code
_entity_poly.pdbx_strand_id
1 'polypeptide(L)' 'MTAEFKELKKELDSLLAKVEQLPRTRELSLVITKLEEGTMWLEKEIRKQEK' A
#
# COMPACT_ATOMS: atom_id res chain seq x y z
N MET A 1 -6.91 -6.45 15.38
CA MET A 1 -5.55 -6.38 14.83
C MET A 1 -5.44 -6.92 13.41
N THR A 2 -5.40 -8.24 13.16
CA THR A 2 -5.22 -8.76 11.77
C THR A 2 -6.24 -8.26 10.75
N ALA A 3 -7.50 -8.10 11.15
CA ALA A 3 -8.53 -7.51 10.29
C ALA A 3 -8.27 -6.04 9.93
N GLU A 4 -7.75 -5.25 10.87
CA GLU A 4 -7.43 -3.82 10.66
C GLU A 4 -6.22 -3.68 9.72
N PHE A 5 -5.19 -4.52 9.85
CA PHE A 5 -4.06 -4.52 8.92
C PHE A 5 -4.47 -4.92 7.51
N LYS A 6 -5.37 -5.89 7.37
CA LYS A 6 -5.90 -6.33 6.07
C LYS A 6 -6.74 -5.24 5.40
N GLU A 7 -7.60 -4.55 6.15
CA GLU A 7 -8.38 -3.43 5.61
C GLU A 7 -7.47 -2.27 5.19
N LEU A 8 -6.50 -1.90 6.03
CA LEU A 8 -5.55 -0.84 5.71
C LEU A 8 -4.71 -1.17 4.45
N LYS A 9 -4.30 -2.43 4.28
CA LYS A 9 -3.61 -2.88 3.06
C LYS A 9 -4.50 -2.69 1.83
N LYS A 10 -5.78 -3.07 1.91
CA LYS A 10 -6.74 -2.92 0.82
C LYS A 10 -7.00 -1.46 0.46
N GLU A 11 -7.05 -0.58 1.46
CA GLU A 11 -7.14 0.87 1.26
C GLU A 11 -5.91 1.42 0.53
N LEU A 12 -4.70 1.02 0.94
CA LEU A 12 -3.45 1.40 0.28
C LEU A 12 -3.38 0.91 -1.16
N ASP A 13 -3.74 -0.35 -1.42
CA ASP A 13 -3.80 -0.92 -2.77
C ASP A 13 -4.79 -0.15 -3.67
N SER A 14 -5.94 0.23 -3.11
CA SER A 14 -6.94 1.04 -3.81
C SER A 14 -6.44 2.46 -4.11
N LEU A 15 -5.67 3.06 -3.19
CA LEU A 15 -5.07 4.37 -3.38
C LEU A 15 -3.94 4.32 -4.42
N LEU A 16 -3.09 3.29 -4.38
CA LEU A 16 -2.04 3.04 -5.36
C LEU A 16 -2.62 3.00 -6.77
N ALA A 17 -3.66 2.20 -6.99
CA ALA A 17 -4.34 2.09 -8.29
C ALA A 17 -4.90 3.43 -8.78
N LYS A 18 -5.38 4.31 -7.87
CA LYS A 18 -5.85 5.66 -8.23
C LYS A 18 -4.69 6.58 -8.62
N VAL A 19 -3.57 6.53 -7.90
CA VAL A 19 -2.40 7.37 -8.17
C VAL A 19 -1.72 6.95 -9.48
N GLU A 20 -1.67 5.66 -9.79
CA GLU A 20 -1.13 5.15 -11.06
C GLU A 20 -1.88 5.64 -12.30
N GLN A 21 -3.15 6.01 -12.17
CA GLN A 21 -3.96 6.58 -13.25
C GLN A 21 -3.71 8.08 -13.48
N LEU A 22 -3.00 8.76 -12.57
CA LEU A 22 -2.70 10.18 -12.70
C LEU A 22 -1.55 10.42 -13.70
N PRO A 23 -1.46 11.63 -14.29
CA PRO A 23 -0.34 11.98 -15.15
C PRO A 23 0.99 11.80 -14.41
N ARG A 24 1.92 11.06 -15.00
CA ARG A 24 3.16 10.72 -14.32
C ARG A 24 4.06 11.95 -14.17
N THR A 25 4.30 12.35 -12.93
CA THR A 25 5.32 13.33 -12.55
C THR A 25 6.40 12.66 -11.70
N ARG A 26 7.50 13.39 -11.44
CA ARG A 26 8.55 12.93 -10.52
C ARG A 26 7.97 12.70 -9.11
N GLU A 27 7.17 13.65 -8.63
CA GLU A 27 6.54 13.62 -7.30
C GLU A 27 5.56 12.45 -7.21
N LEU A 28 4.72 12.23 -8.22
CA LEU A 28 3.78 11.11 -8.22
C LEU A 28 4.49 9.76 -8.36
N SER A 29 5.63 9.69 -9.04
CA SER A 29 6.47 8.49 -9.02
C SER A 29 6.97 8.17 -7.61
N LEU A 30 7.36 9.19 -6.82
CA LEU A 30 7.75 9.00 -5.43
C LEU A 30 6.57 8.57 -4.56
N VAL A 31 5.37 9.13 -4.78
CA VAL A 31 4.16 8.72 -4.08
C VAL A 31 3.85 7.24 -4.34
N ILE A 32 3.89 6.81 -5.61
CA ILE A 32 3.70 5.40 -6.00
C ILE A 32 4.68 4.50 -5.25
N THR A 33 5.99 4.81 -5.30
CA THR A 33 7.00 4.01 -4.61
C THR A 33 6.75 3.91 -3.10
N LYS A 34 6.30 4.99 -2.45
CA LYS A 34 5.98 4.96 -1.01
C LYS A 34 4.71 4.18 -0.68
N LEU A 35 3.72 4.18 -1.57
CA LEU A 35 2.54 3.33 -1.42
C LEU A 35 2.90 1.85 -1.59
N GLU A 36 3.71 1.50 -2.59
CA GLU A 36 4.21 0.13 -2.80
C GLU A 36 5.02 -0.39 -1.60
N GLU A 37 5.95 0.42 -1.09
CA GLU A 37 6.70 0.12 0.13
C GLU A 37 5.74 -0.09 1.32
N GLY A 38 4.76 0.80 1.51
CA GLY A 38 3.75 0.72 2.56
C GLY A 38 2.95 -0.58 2.52
N THR A 39 2.44 -0.97 1.34
CA THR A 39 1.73 -2.24 1.13
C THR A 39 2.62 -3.43 1.47
N MET A 40 3.89 -3.43 1.03
CA MET A 40 4.84 -4.51 1.32
C MET A 40 5.06 -4.70 2.82
N TRP A 41 5.24 -3.61 3.57
CA TRP A 41 5.44 -3.69 5.02
C TRP A 41 4.19 -4.15 5.77
N LEU A 42 2.99 -3.71 5.35
CA LEU A 42 1.72 -4.20 5.92
C LEU A 42 1.54 -5.70 5.68
N GLU A 43 1.80 -6.17 4.46
CA GLU A 43 1.76 -7.60 4.12
C GLU A 43 2.71 -8.43 5.00
N LYS A 44 3.92 -7.92 5.26
CA LYS A 44 4.88 -8.57 6.14
C LYS A 44 4.36 -8.67 7.58
N GLU A 45 3.68 -7.63 8.08
CA GLU A 45 3.13 -7.61 9.43
C GLU A 45 1.91 -8.53 9.58
N ILE A 46 1.03 -8.58 8.58
CA ILE A 46 -0.08 -9.54 8.52
C ILE A 46 0.45 -10.97 8.63
N ARG A 47 1.47 -11.33 7.83
CA ARG A 47 2.06 -12.68 7.85
C ARG A 47 2.74 -13.05 9.17
N LYS A 48 3.20 -12.07 9.96
CA LYS A 48 3.74 -12.34 11.30
C LYS A 48 2.63 -12.68 12.30
N GLN A 49 1.47 -12.05 12.16
CA GLN A 49 0.33 -12.26 13.08
C GLN A 49 -0.48 -13.51 12.74
N GLU A 50 -0.35 -14.05 11.52
CA GLU A 50 -0.97 -15.31 11.10
C GLU A 50 -0.14 -16.57 11.46
N LYS A 51 1.06 -16.38 12.02
CA LYS A 51 1.92 -17.45 12.55
C LYS A 51 1.78 -17.57 14.06
#